data_AF-A0A075AAV0-F1
#
_entry.id   AF-A0A075AAV0-F1
#
_cell.length_a   1.000
_cell.length_b   1.000
_cell.length_c   1.000
_cell.angle_alpha   90.00
_cell.angle_beta   90.00
_cell.angle_gamma   90.00
#
_symmetry.space_group_name_H-M   'P 1'
#
loop_
_entity.id
_entity.type
_entity.pdbx_description
1 polymer ?
#
loop_
_entity_poly.entity_id
_entity_poly.type
_entity_poly.pdbx_seq_one_letter_code
_entity_poly.pdbx_strand_id
1 'polypeptide(L)'
;MPRKFLSTVVPSATFNLEEYKSFKLDSLPPAQTLCSREDALAYLETLQRIRRMETACSNMYKEKKIRGFCHLYSGQEAVVVGIEAALKPGDTIITAYRCHGFTHTRGVSVKSIFAELLGRKTGCSAGVGGSMHLYHKDFYGGNGIVGAQVPLGVGIGLRMKYRGDPNISVTLYGDGAANQGQVFEAYNMAKLWNLPVVFICENNKYGMGTAANRASANTAYYTRGDYIPGLWVDGMDVLTVREAMRFARDWCMSGKGPLLLETETYRYHGHSMSDPGTSYRTREEVQSVRSGRDPILLFQKRCIEANLFTQDEAKNLEKRVRQEVEKDAEDCMNDPEPDLDDRFLHVYSKAPPQFEVRGCDPLTYFKPN
;
A
#
# COMPACT_ATOMS: atom_id res chain seq x y z
N MET A 1 33.35 -30.89 -19.97
CA MET A 1 33.02 -29.58 -19.35
C MET A 1 31.72 -29.07 -19.94
N PRO A 2 30.63 -28.93 -19.17
CA PRO A 2 29.44 -28.28 -19.70
C PRO A 2 29.77 -26.80 -19.94
N ARG A 3 29.54 -26.34 -21.18
CA ARG A 3 29.66 -24.93 -21.55
C ARG A 3 28.66 -24.15 -20.68
N LYS A 4 29.16 -23.42 -19.67
CA LYS A 4 28.43 -22.31 -19.06
C LYS A 4 28.26 -21.27 -20.16
N PHE A 5 27.13 -21.28 -20.86
CA PHE A 5 26.70 -20.08 -21.56
C PHE A 5 26.49 -19.03 -20.47
N LEU A 6 27.40 -18.06 -20.39
CA LEU A 6 27.18 -16.83 -19.65
C LEU A 6 25.93 -16.20 -20.27
N SER A 7 24.75 -16.37 -19.65
CA SER A 7 23.55 -15.67 -20.09
C SER A 7 23.86 -14.19 -19.99
N THR A 8 24.03 -13.54 -21.13
CA THR A 8 24.45 -12.16 -21.18
C THR A 8 23.25 -11.33 -20.73
N VAL A 9 23.36 -10.71 -19.56
CA VAL A 9 22.30 -9.87 -19.01
C VAL A 9 22.07 -8.66 -19.93
N VAL A 10 20.81 -8.27 -20.12
CA VAL A 10 20.42 -7.17 -21.01
C VAL A 10 20.06 -5.90 -20.21
N PRO A 11 20.27 -4.70 -20.77
CA PRO A 11 20.00 -3.45 -20.04
C PRO A 11 18.50 -3.16 -19.89
N SER A 12 17.66 -3.68 -20.77
CA SER A 12 16.20 -3.57 -20.71
C SER A 12 15.53 -4.68 -21.53
N ALA A 13 14.26 -4.95 -21.24
CA ALA A 13 13.45 -5.93 -21.95
C ALA A 13 11.99 -5.46 -22.04
N THR A 14 11.29 -5.89 -23.09
CA THR A 14 9.87 -5.61 -23.32
C THR A 14 9.02 -6.75 -22.78
N PHE A 15 7.96 -6.41 -22.05
CA PHE A 15 7.02 -7.36 -21.46
C PHE A 15 5.62 -7.14 -22.02
N ASN A 16 4.93 -8.23 -22.34
CA ASN A 16 3.47 -8.20 -22.54
C ASN A 16 2.79 -8.09 -21.18
N LEU A 17 1.77 -7.24 -21.10
CA LEU A 17 0.97 -7.01 -19.90
C LEU A 17 -0.36 -7.76 -19.99
N GLU A 18 -0.94 -8.04 -18.83
CA GLU A 18 -2.27 -8.66 -18.74
C GLU A 18 -3.35 -7.72 -19.29
N GLU A 19 -4.43 -8.29 -19.80
CA GLU A 19 -5.50 -7.52 -20.41
C GLU A 19 -6.26 -6.70 -19.35
N TYR A 20 -6.42 -5.41 -19.62
CA TYR A 20 -7.25 -4.52 -18.83
C TYR A 20 -8.72 -4.65 -19.21
N LYS A 21 -9.63 -4.57 -18.25
CA LYS A 21 -11.07 -4.38 -18.53
C LYS A 21 -11.41 -2.93 -18.26
N SER A 22 -12.12 -2.28 -19.18
CA SER A 22 -12.47 -0.86 -19.03
C SER A 22 -13.96 -0.64 -18.86
N PHE A 23 -14.27 0.53 -18.30
CA PHE A 23 -15.61 1.05 -18.17
C PHE A 23 -15.60 2.54 -18.54
N LYS A 24 -16.34 2.91 -19.59
CA LYS A 24 -16.43 4.29 -20.11
C LYS A 24 -15.07 4.93 -20.41
N LEU A 25 -14.11 4.15 -20.95
CA LEU A 25 -12.82 4.63 -21.43
C LEU A 25 -12.68 4.41 -22.94
N ASP A 26 -12.23 5.45 -23.65
CA ASP A 26 -11.98 5.40 -25.09
C ASP A 26 -10.55 4.93 -25.44
N SER A 27 -9.68 4.81 -24.43
CA SER A 27 -8.30 4.37 -24.57
C SER A 27 -7.89 3.52 -23.37
N LEU A 28 -7.02 2.56 -23.60
CA LEU A 28 -6.44 1.68 -22.58
C LEU A 28 -4.97 2.01 -22.33
N PRO A 29 -4.40 1.61 -21.18
CA PRO A 29 -2.95 1.57 -21.02
C PRO A 29 -2.30 0.66 -22.08
N PRO A 30 -0.99 0.81 -22.33
CA PRO A 30 -0.31 0.04 -23.36
C PRO A 30 -0.30 -1.46 -23.02
N ALA A 31 -0.45 -2.33 -24.03
CA ALA A 31 -0.40 -3.78 -23.86
C ALA A 31 1.03 -4.33 -23.65
N GLN A 32 2.04 -3.49 -23.88
CA GLN A 32 3.45 -3.81 -23.69
C GLN A 32 4.15 -2.68 -22.97
N THR A 33 5.19 -3.03 -22.21
CA THR A 33 6.03 -2.01 -21.58
C THR A 33 7.49 -2.43 -21.53
N LEU A 34 8.36 -1.43 -21.52
CA LEU A 34 9.79 -1.60 -21.31
C LEU A 34 10.09 -1.60 -19.80
N CYS A 35 10.90 -2.54 -19.33
CA CYS A 35 11.48 -2.50 -17.99
C CYS A 35 13.00 -2.52 -18.12
N SER A 36 13.67 -1.56 -17.48
CA SER A 36 15.13 -1.55 -17.39
C SER A 36 15.59 -2.59 -16.36
N ARG A 37 16.82 -3.06 -16.50
CA ARG A 37 17.45 -3.95 -15.51
C ARG A 37 17.55 -3.28 -14.13
N GLU A 38 17.82 -1.99 -14.11
CA GLU A 38 17.90 -1.19 -12.88
C GLU A 38 16.55 -1.14 -12.16
N ASP A 39 15.49 -0.76 -12.88
CA ASP A 39 14.11 -0.78 -12.35
C ASP A 39 13.73 -2.17 -11.86
N ALA A 40 14.07 -3.21 -12.62
CA ALA A 40 13.70 -4.57 -12.27
C ALA A 40 14.36 -5.05 -10.98
N LEU A 41 15.64 -4.73 -10.76
CA LEU A 41 16.31 -5.05 -9.50
C LEU A 41 15.75 -4.22 -8.33
N ALA A 42 15.46 -2.93 -8.56
CA ALA A 42 14.86 -2.06 -7.55
C ALA A 42 13.46 -2.54 -7.13
N TYR A 43 12.59 -2.89 -8.08
CA TYR A 43 11.26 -3.41 -7.79
C TYR A 43 11.35 -4.75 -7.04
N LEU A 44 12.25 -5.66 -7.46
CA LEU A 44 12.44 -6.93 -6.77
C LEU A 44 12.91 -6.72 -5.32
N GLU A 45 13.80 -5.77 -5.09
CA GLU A 45 14.24 -5.40 -3.74
C GLU A 45 13.09 -4.90 -2.88
N THR A 46 12.27 -3.97 -3.38
CA THR A 46 11.13 -3.45 -2.62
C THR A 46 10.09 -4.53 -2.33
N LEU A 47 9.75 -5.36 -3.32
CA LEU A 47 8.85 -6.51 -3.15
C LEU A 47 9.32 -7.43 -2.01
N GLN A 48 10.59 -7.82 -2.05
CA GLN A 48 11.20 -8.70 -1.05
C GLN A 48 11.23 -8.02 0.33
N ARG A 49 11.55 -6.73 0.39
CA ARG A 49 11.65 -5.98 1.64
C ARG A 49 10.30 -5.88 2.35
N ILE A 50 9.23 -5.60 1.61
CA ILE A 50 7.87 -5.60 2.14
C ILE A 50 7.51 -7.01 2.65
N ARG A 51 7.73 -8.06 1.86
CA ARG A 51 7.44 -9.45 2.28
C ARG A 51 8.18 -9.84 3.57
N ARG A 52 9.46 -9.48 3.68
CA ARG A 52 10.30 -9.76 4.85
C ARG A 52 9.86 -8.94 6.06
N MET A 53 9.56 -7.66 5.87
CA MET A 53 9.03 -6.78 6.92
C MET A 53 7.74 -7.35 7.51
N GLU A 54 6.77 -7.72 6.66
CA GLU A 54 5.50 -8.28 7.11
C GLU A 54 5.67 -9.64 7.81
N THR A 55 6.64 -10.46 7.36
CA THR A 55 6.97 -11.72 8.03
C THR A 55 7.54 -11.49 9.43
N ALA A 56 8.43 -10.50 9.59
CA ALA A 56 8.95 -10.12 10.90
C ALA A 56 7.84 -9.56 11.82
N CYS A 57 6.94 -8.72 11.30
CA CYS A 57 5.75 -8.26 12.03
C CYS A 57 4.89 -9.42 12.53
N SER A 58 4.64 -10.43 11.67
CA SER A 58 3.90 -11.64 12.05
C SER A 58 4.54 -12.38 13.23
N ASN A 59 5.87 -12.53 13.21
CA ASN A 59 6.62 -13.20 14.27
C ASN A 59 6.60 -12.40 15.57
N MET A 60 6.92 -11.10 15.51
CA MET A 60 6.90 -10.21 16.67
C MET A 60 5.51 -10.11 17.31
N TYR A 61 4.43 -10.20 16.53
CA TYR A 61 3.07 -10.26 17.06
C TYR A 61 2.80 -11.56 17.81
N LYS A 62 3.21 -12.72 17.26
CA LYS A 62 3.08 -14.03 17.94
C LYS A 62 3.89 -14.10 19.22
N GLU A 63 5.03 -13.42 19.27
CA GLU A 63 5.86 -13.21 20.46
C GLU A 63 5.27 -12.21 21.45
N LYS A 64 4.08 -11.64 21.17
CA LYS A 64 3.38 -10.62 21.98
C LYS A 64 4.13 -9.29 22.12
N LYS A 65 5.12 -9.03 21.26
CA LYS A 65 5.86 -7.77 21.23
C LYS A 65 5.06 -6.68 20.52
N ILE A 66 4.40 -7.03 19.41
CA ILE A 66 3.37 -6.18 18.78
C ILE A 66 2.01 -6.57 19.38
N ARG A 67 1.19 -5.56 19.70
CA ARG A 67 -0.14 -5.72 20.32
C ARG A 67 -1.22 -5.02 19.50
N GLY A 68 -2.48 -5.21 19.88
CA GLY A 68 -3.62 -4.55 19.24
C GLY A 68 -3.84 -5.02 17.81
N PHE A 69 -4.04 -4.09 16.87
CA PHE A 69 -4.21 -4.43 15.46
C PHE A 69 -2.87 -4.57 14.74
N CYS A 70 -2.79 -5.54 13.82
CA CYS A 70 -1.67 -5.69 12.88
C CYS A 70 -2.20 -6.32 11.59
N HIS A 71 -2.16 -5.55 10.49
CA HIS A 71 -2.75 -5.93 9.20
C HIS A 71 -1.65 -6.10 8.15
N LEU A 72 -1.26 -7.36 7.90
CA LEU A 72 -0.10 -7.66 7.04
C LEU A 72 -0.41 -7.51 5.55
N TYR A 73 0.43 -6.82 4.79
CA TYR A 73 0.22 -6.58 3.36
C TYR A 73 0.70 -7.72 2.44
N SER A 74 1.18 -8.84 3.01
CA SER A 74 1.77 -9.94 2.24
C SER A 74 0.82 -10.55 1.19
N GLY A 75 1.31 -10.63 -0.05
CA GLY A 75 0.56 -11.10 -1.23
C GLY A 75 0.10 -9.97 -2.14
N GLN A 76 0.11 -8.73 -1.67
CA GLN A 76 -0.34 -7.55 -2.42
C GLN A 76 0.81 -6.66 -2.86
N GLU A 77 2.06 -7.11 -2.74
CA GLU A 77 3.24 -6.25 -2.91
C GLU A 77 3.35 -5.61 -4.31
N ALA A 78 2.83 -6.29 -5.35
CA ALA A 78 2.80 -5.73 -6.69
C ALA A 78 1.94 -4.45 -6.80
N VAL A 79 0.88 -4.32 -6.00
CA VAL A 79 0.02 -3.14 -5.99
C VAL A 79 0.81 -1.91 -5.55
N VAL A 80 1.40 -1.95 -4.36
CA VAL A 80 2.16 -0.81 -3.83
C VAL A 80 3.41 -0.50 -4.64
N VAL A 81 4.18 -1.52 -5.07
CA VAL A 81 5.40 -1.30 -5.88
C VAL A 81 5.04 -0.73 -7.25
N GLY A 82 4.00 -1.26 -7.90
CA GLY A 82 3.53 -0.76 -9.18
C GLY A 82 2.99 0.67 -9.11
N ILE A 83 2.25 1.00 -8.05
CA ILE A 83 1.78 2.38 -7.81
C ILE A 83 2.98 3.32 -7.67
N GLU A 84 3.90 3.04 -6.73
CA GLU A 84 5.04 3.93 -6.46
C GLU A 84 5.92 4.14 -7.71
N ALA A 85 6.12 3.09 -8.53
CA ALA A 85 6.90 3.15 -9.76
C ALA A 85 6.33 4.10 -10.83
N ALA A 86 5.07 4.53 -10.70
CA ALA A 86 4.41 5.46 -11.61
C ALA A 86 4.31 6.90 -11.07
N LEU A 87 4.50 7.11 -9.76
CA LEU A 87 4.32 8.41 -9.12
C LEU A 87 5.48 9.38 -9.41
N LYS A 88 5.19 10.66 -9.27
CA LYS A 88 6.17 11.75 -9.30
C LYS A 88 6.26 12.44 -7.93
N PRO A 89 7.37 13.16 -7.64
CA PRO A 89 7.46 13.97 -6.44
C PRO A 89 6.25 14.91 -6.30
N GLY A 90 5.68 14.97 -5.09
CA GLY A 90 4.46 15.72 -4.79
C GLY A 90 3.14 14.98 -5.06
N ASP A 91 3.16 13.83 -5.77
CA ASP A 91 1.99 12.95 -5.82
C ASP A 91 1.80 12.31 -4.44
N THR A 92 0.54 12.18 -4.02
CA THR A 92 0.21 11.80 -2.65
C THR A 92 -0.51 10.47 -2.60
N ILE A 93 -0.30 9.71 -1.52
CA ILE A 93 -1.03 8.49 -1.23
C ILE A 93 -1.81 8.63 0.08
N ILE A 94 -3.04 8.13 0.10
CA ILE A 94 -3.81 7.89 1.33
C ILE A 94 -4.48 6.51 1.25
N THR A 95 -4.42 5.74 2.33
CA THR A 95 -4.99 4.37 2.37
C THR A 95 -5.61 4.04 3.74
N ALA A 96 -6.18 2.84 3.85
CA ALA A 96 -6.73 2.30 5.09
C ALA A 96 -5.62 1.77 6.02
N TYR A 97 -5.98 0.99 7.04
CA TYR A 97 -5.07 0.46 8.06
C TYR A 97 -4.05 -0.58 7.57
N ARG A 98 -4.18 -1.14 6.36
CA ARG A 98 -3.23 -2.13 5.82
C ARG A 98 -2.11 -1.43 5.05
N CYS A 99 -1.29 -0.68 5.77
CA CYS A 99 -0.49 0.39 5.17
C CYS A 99 1.03 0.25 5.28
N HIS A 100 1.57 -0.82 5.87
CA HIS A 100 3.02 -0.91 6.11
C HIS A 100 3.84 -0.84 4.81
N GLY A 101 3.39 -1.54 3.75
CA GLY A 101 4.00 -1.48 2.42
C GLY A 101 4.07 -0.06 1.88
N PHE A 102 2.94 0.66 1.88
CA PHE A 102 2.89 2.07 1.43
C PHE A 102 3.75 2.98 2.31
N THR A 103 3.73 2.77 3.62
CA THR A 103 4.56 3.56 4.56
C THR A 103 6.04 3.42 4.20
N HIS A 104 6.47 2.21 3.86
CA HIS A 104 7.84 1.95 3.44
C HIS A 104 8.17 2.58 2.08
N THR A 105 7.34 2.38 1.05
CA THR A 105 7.61 2.96 -0.28
C THR A 105 7.56 4.48 -0.29
N ARG A 106 6.83 5.09 0.64
CA ARG A 106 6.77 6.54 0.85
C ARG A 106 7.91 7.12 1.68
N GLY A 107 8.91 6.31 2.02
CA GLY A 107 10.20 6.77 2.52
C GLY A 107 10.47 6.50 4.00
N VAL A 108 9.55 5.85 4.71
CA VAL A 108 9.82 5.45 6.11
C VAL A 108 10.69 4.19 6.11
N SER A 109 11.74 4.21 6.94
CA SER A 109 12.61 3.05 7.10
C SER A 109 11.88 1.88 7.76
N VAL A 110 12.26 0.65 7.42
CA VAL A 110 11.69 -0.56 8.03
C VAL A 110 11.90 -0.55 9.55
N LYS A 111 13.08 -0.13 10.03
CA LYS A 111 13.33 0.08 11.46
C LYS A 111 12.31 1.02 12.13
N SER A 112 12.02 2.17 11.53
CA SER A 112 11.06 3.13 12.12
C SER A 112 9.62 2.62 12.09
N ILE A 113 9.25 1.83 11.07
CA ILE A 113 7.96 1.12 11.05
C ILE A 113 7.91 0.09 12.18
N PHE A 114 8.94 -0.76 12.34
CA PHE A 114 8.98 -1.73 13.43
C PHE A 114 8.92 -1.08 14.81
N ALA A 115 9.70 -0.01 15.02
CA ALA A 115 9.67 0.75 16.27
C ALA A 115 8.25 1.27 16.57
N GLU A 116 7.51 1.76 15.57
CA GLU A 116 6.12 2.20 15.75
C GLU A 116 5.19 1.05 16.13
N LEU A 117 5.29 -0.09 15.44
CA LEU A 117 4.48 -1.28 15.73
C LEU A 117 4.79 -1.88 17.11
N LEU A 118 6.02 -1.70 17.61
CA LEU A 118 6.46 -2.09 18.95
C LEU A 118 6.15 -1.03 20.02
N GLY A 119 5.57 0.11 19.64
CA GLY A 119 5.24 1.21 20.58
C GLY A 119 6.48 1.90 21.16
N ARG A 120 7.55 2.05 20.37
CA ARG A 120 8.81 2.70 20.79
C ARG A 120 8.85 4.16 20.35
N LYS A 121 9.56 5.00 21.11
CA LYS A 121 9.71 6.45 20.87
C LYS A 121 10.34 6.79 19.52
N THR A 122 11.13 5.87 18.96
CA THR A 122 11.79 5.98 17.64
C THR A 122 10.87 5.60 16.47
N GLY A 123 9.63 5.22 16.75
CA GLY A 123 8.60 4.97 15.74
C GLY A 123 8.29 6.23 14.92
N CYS A 124 7.82 6.04 13.69
CA CYS A 124 7.50 7.15 12.79
C CYS A 124 6.38 8.09 13.31
N SER A 125 5.62 7.66 14.31
CA SER A 125 4.65 8.46 15.08
C SER A 125 4.94 8.38 16.59
N ALA A 126 6.21 8.22 16.94
CA ALA A 126 6.72 8.14 18.32
C ALA A 126 6.02 7.10 19.21
N GLY A 127 5.53 5.99 18.63
CA GLY A 127 4.86 4.91 19.35
C GLY A 127 3.40 5.19 19.75
N VAL A 128 2.82 6.30 19.27
CA VAL A 128 1.44 6.71 19.58
C VAL A 128 0.43 6.11 18.59
N GLY A 129 0.83 5.87 17.35
CA GLY A 129 -0.06 5.46 16.27
C GLY A 129 -0.24 3.96 16.14
N GLY A 130 0.84 3.19 16.36
CA GLY A 130 0.87 1.76 16.12
C GLY A 130 0.65 1.38 14.65
N SER A 131 0.21 0.15 14.40
CA SER A 131 0.12 -0.42 13.03
C SER A 131 -0.76 0.36 12.05
N MET A 132 -1.84 0.97 12.54
CA MET A 132 -2.86 1.55 11.67
C MET A 132 -2.60 3.01 11.30
N HIS A 133 -1.76 3.73 12.06
CA HIS A 133 -1.64 5.19 11.98
C HIS A 133 -0.18 5.59 11.76
N LEU A 134 0.31 5.26 10.55
CA LEU A 134 1.65 5.60 10.09
C LEU A 134 1.53 6.75 9.08
N TYR A 135 2.37 7.78 9.19
CA TYR A 135 2.32 8.96 8.31
C TYR A 135 3.71 9.31 7.80
N HIS A 136 3.80 9.95 6.64
CA HIS A 136 5.04 10.50 6.12
C HIS A 136 4.77 11.66 5.17
N LYS A 137 5.82 12.35 4.72
CA LYS A 137 5.69 13.37 3.67
C LYS A 137 4.95 12.78 2.46
N ASP A 138 3.91 13.49 2.03
CA ASP A 138 3.07 13.12 0.88
C ASP A 138 2.45 11.70 1.02
N PHE A 139 2.35 11.18 2.25
CA PHE A 139 1.63 9.97 2.62
C PHE A 139 0.74 10.28 3.82
N TYR A 140 -0.55 10.42 3.55
CA TYR A 140 -1.57 10.84 4.51
C TYR A 140 -2.11 9.67 5.35
N GLY A 141 -1.33 8.59 5.33
CA GLY A 141 -1.29 7.57 6.33
C GLY A 141 -2.26 6.42 6.17
N GLY A 142 -2.16 5.55 7.17
CA GLY A 142 -3.15 4.52 7.42
C GLY A 142 -4.33 5.07 8.21
N ASN A 143 -5.53 4.70 7.79
CA ASN A 143 -6.77 5.18 8.37
C ASN A 143 -7.60 3.99 8.88
N GLY A 144 -7.94 4.03 10.18
CA GLY A 144 -8.64 2.94 10.87
C GLY A 144 -10.14 2.85 10.56
N ILE A 145 -10.76 3.96 10.15
CA ILE A 145 -12.20 4.03 9.88
C ILE A 145 -12.46 3.71 8.41
N VAL A 146 -13.14 2.58 8.15
CA VAL A 146 -13.37 2.04 6.81
C VAL A 146 -14.09 3.07 5.93
N GLY A 147 -13.43 3.51 4.85
CA GLY A 147 -13.98 4.44 3.86
C GLY A 147 -13.74 5.92 4.16
N ALA A 148 -13.35 6.27 5.39
CA ALA A 148 -13.16 7.66 5.80
C ALA A 148 -11.99 8.34 5.07
N GLN A 149 -11.00 7.57 4.63
CA GLN A 149 -9.88 8.09 3.86
C GLN A 149 -10.25 8.53 2.44
N VAL A 150 -11.39 8.07 1.91
CA VAL A 150 -11.77 8.35 0.53
C VAL A 150 -12.17 9.83 0.33
N PRO A 151 -13.07 10.40 1.14
CA PRO A 151 -13.29 11.86 1.13
C PRO A 151 -12.04 12.68 1.45
N LEU A 152 -11.14 12.20 2.33
CA LEU A 152 -9.88 12.89 2.64
C LEU A 152 -8.96 12.97 1.41
N GLY A 153 -8.83 11.89 0.65
CA GLY A 153 -8.12 11.87 -0.63
C GLY A 153 -8.70 12.85 -1.66
N VAL A 154 -10.02 12.94 -1.74
CA VAL A 154 -10.71 13.95 -2.56
C VAL A 154 -10.36 15.37 -2.09
N GLY A 155 -10.31 15.63 -0.79
CA GLY A 155 -9.87 16.92 -0.24
C GLY A 155 -8.42 17.26 -0.59
N ILE A 156 -7.51 16.28 -0.61
CA ILE A 156 -6.12 16.47 -1.05
C ILE A 156 -6.07 16.82 -2.54
N GLY A 157 -6.81 16.11 -3.39
CA GLY A 157 -6.94 16.41 -4.82
C GLY A 157 -7.55 17.79 -5.08
N LEU A 158 -8.54 18.20 -4.27
CA LEU A 158 -9.10 19.55 -4.32
C LEU A 158 -8.03 20.60 -4.03
N ARG A 159 -7.21 20.40 -2.99
CA ARG A 159 -6.11 21.31 -2.64
C ARG A 159 -5.06 21.40 -3.76
N MET A 160 -4.73 20.29 -4.43
CA MET A 160 -3.82 20.28 -5.58
C MET A 160 -4.38 21.13 -6.73
N LYS A 161 -5.65 20.89 -7.10
CA LYS A 161 -6.33 21.68 -8.13
C LYS A 161 -6.39 23.16 -7.78
N TYR A 162 -6.74 23.48 -6.53
CA TYR A 162 -6.84 24.85 -6.04
C TYR A 162 -5.53 25.62 -6.14
N ARG A 163 -4.39 24.94 -5.90
CA ARG A 163 -3.06 25.54 -5.97
C ARG A 163 -2.42 25.49 -7.37
N GLY A 164 -3.03 24.77 -8.31
CA GLY A 164 -2.43 24.51 -9.63
C GLY A 164 -1.21 23.58 -9.57
N ASP A 165 -1.14 22.71 -8.55
CA ASP A 165 -0.02 21.77 -8.42
C ASP A 165 -0.13 20.66 -9.49
N PRO A 166 0.95 20.30 -10.20
CA PRO A 166 0.94 19.30 -11.27
C PRO A 166 1.01 17.86 -10.72
N ASN A 167 0.14 17.56 -9.74
CA ASN A 167 0.17 16.34 -8.95
C ASN A 167 -1.20 15.69 -8.82
N ILE A 168 -1.20 14.39 -8.52
CA ILE A 168 -2.41 13.59 -8.28
C ILE A 168 -2.54 13.16 -6.82
N SER A 169 -3.79 12.97 -6.38
CA SER A 169 -4.10 12.27 -5.14
C SER A 169 -4.52 10.82 -5.41
N VAL A 170 -3.71 9.87 -4.95
CA VAL A 170 -3.99 8.44 -5.01
C VAL A 170 -4.73 8.04 -3.74
N THR A 171 -5.97 7.61 -3.91
CA THR A 171 -6.92 7.37 -2.82
C THR A 171 -7.36 5.91 -2.81
N LEU A 172 -6.81 5.13 -1.89
CA LEU A 172 -7.02 3.69 -1.81
C LEU A 172 -8.10 3.29 -0.80
N TYR A 173 -8.83 2.23 -1.13
CA TYR A 173 -9.78 1.57 -0.24
C TYR A 173 -9.95 0.09 -0.65
N GLY A 174 -10.41 -0.78 0.26
CA GLY A 174 -10.61 -2.21 -0.03
C GLY A 174 -11.99 -2.54 -0.61
N ASP A 175 -12.16 -3.76 -1.10
CA ASP A 175 -13.45 -4.26 -1.63
C ASP A 175 -14.62 -4.13 -0.64
N GLY A 176 -14.39 -4.39 0.65
CA GLY A 176 -15.40 -4.16 1.68
C GLY A 176 -15.74 -2.67 1.90
N ALA A 177 -14.76 -1.78 1.72
CA ALA A 177 -14.96 -0.33 1.84
C ALA A 177 -15.70 0.27 0.64
N ALA A 178 -15.72 -0.42 -0.50
CA ALA A 178 -16.39 0.02 -1.73
C ALA A 178 -17.92 0.17 -1.61
N ASN A 179 -18.50 -0.26 -0.49
CA ASN A 179 -19.93 -0.12 -0.19
C ASN A 179 -20.23 0.99 0.83
N GLN A 180 -19.24 1.76 1.27
CA GLN A 180 -19.44 2.91 2.15
C GLN A 180 -20.11 4.07 1.41
N GLY A 181 -21.16 4.65 1.98
CA GLY A 181 -21.91 5.75 1.34
C GLY A 181 -21.03 6.95 0.98
N GLN A 182 -20.13 7.35 1.89
CA GLN A 182 -19.19 8.46 1.69
C GLN A 182 -18.24 8.27 0.49
N VAL A 183 -18.02 7.03 0.01
CA VAL A 183 -17.23 6.78 -1.21
C VAL A 183 -17.98 7.29 -2.45
N PHE A 184 -19.30 7.10 -2.51
CA PHE A 184 -20.13 7.59 -3.62
C PHE A 184 -20.33 9.10 -3.57
N GLU A 185 -20.44 9.67 -2.36
CA GLU A 185 -20.44 11.13 -2.19
C GLU A 185 -19.12 11.74 -2.68
N ALA A 186 -17.99 11.11 -2.34
CA ALA A 186 -16.66 11.50 -2.79
C ALA A 186 -16.51 11.41 -4.32
N TYR A 187 -17.02 10.34 -4.96
CA TYR A 187 -17.06 10.23 -6.43
C TYR A 187 -17.82 11.39 -7.06
N ASN A 188 -19.02 11.69 -6.56
CA ASN A 188 -19.85 12.75 -7.10
C ASN A 188 -19.11 14.09 -7.08
N MET A 189 -18.55 14.48 -5.94
CA MET A 189 -17.81 15.75 -5.81
C MET A 189 -16.53 15.76 -6.64
N ALA A 190 -15.75 14.67 -6.63
CA ALA A 190 -14.52 14.59 -7.40
C ALA A 190 -14.77 14.72 -8.91
N LYS A 191 -15.83 14.10 -9.42
CA LYS A 191 -16.21 14.23 -10.82
C LYS A 191 -16.79 15.59 -11.14
N LEU A 192 -17.73 16.08 -10.32
CA LEU A 192 -18.36 17.40 -10.49
C LEU A 192 -17.32 18.51 -10.63
N TRP A 193 -16.26 18.44 -9.82
CA TRP A 193 -15.20 19.43 -9.83
C TRP A 193 -14.00 19.04 -10.70
N ASN A 194 -14.04 17.91 -11.44
CA ASN A 194 -12.93 17.37 -12.23
C ASN A 194 -11.60 17.45 -11.46
N LEU A 195 -11.53 16.78 -10.31
CA LEU A 195 -10.34 16.76 -9.46
C LEU A 195 -9.31 15.72 -9.93
N PRO A 196 -8.00 15.96 -9.70
CA PRO A 196 -6.93 15.02 -10.06
C PRO A 196 -6.81 13.88 -9.02
N VAL A 197 -7.86 13.06 -8.91
CA VAL A 197 -7.95 11.96 -7.94
C VAL A 197 -7.98 10.62 -8.67
N VAL A 198 -7.05 9.73 -8.33
CA VAL A 198 -7.09 8.33 -8.75
C VAL A 198 -7.64 7.51 -7.59
N PHE A 199 -8.85 6.99 -7.76
CA PHE A 199 -9.47 6.08 -6.80
C PHE A 199 -8.97 4.66 -7.08
N ILE A 200 -8.55 3.92 -6.05
CA ILE A 200 -8.08 2.54 -6.21
C ILE A 200 -8.81 1.63 -5.22
N CYS A 201 -9.58 0.69 -5.75
CA CYS A 201 -10.15 -0.43 -5.01
C CYS A 201 -9.15 -1.59 -4.98
N GLU A 202 -8.54 -1.85 -3.83
CA GLU A 202 -7.74 -3.06 -3.59
C GLU A 202 -8.68 -4.25 -3.34
N ASN A 203 -9.02 -4.97 -4.41
CA ASN A 203 -9.92 -6.12 -4.33
C ASN A 203 -9.13 -7.39 -3.98
N ASN A 204 -9.00 -7.67 -2.68
CA ASN A 204 -8.39 -8.91 -2.17
C ASN A 204 -9.41 -10.02 -1.90
N LYS A 205 -10.61 -9.89 -2.48
CA LYS A 205 -11.74 -10.83 -2.46
C LYS A 205 -12.54 -10.89 -1.15
N TYR A 206 -12.06 -10.31 -0.05
CA TYR A 206 -12.67 -10.46 1.27
C TYR A 206 -12.59 -9.20 2.14
N GLY A 207 -13.74 -8.58 2.40
CA GLY A 207 -13.93 -7.59 3.45
C GLY A 207 -14.01 -8.24 4.83
N MET A 208 -12.89 -8.22 5.57
CA MET A 208 -12.73 -9.00 6.81
C MET A 208 -12.95 -10.50 6.58
N GLY A 209 -14.14 -11.03 6.89
CA GLY A 209 -14.52 -12.42 6.63
C GLY A 209 -15.65 -12.58 5.61
N THR A 210 -16.11 -11.49 4.98
CA THR A 210 -17.20 -11.53 4.01
C THR A 210 -16.65 -11.48 2.60
N ALA A 211 -16.92 -12.52 1.81
CA ALA A 211 -16.52 -12.58 0.40
C ALA A 211 -17.20 -11.47 -0.42
N ALA A 212 -16.52 -10.95 -1.45
CA ALA A 212 -16.99 -9.86 -2.29
C ALA A 212 -18.42 -10.08 -2.84
N ASN A 213 -18.73 -11.29 -3.32
CA ASN A 213 -20.04 -11.65 -3.86
C ASN A 213 -21.17 -11.72 -2.82
N ARG A 214 -20.82 -11.76 -1.52
CA ARG A 214 -21.77 -11.72 -0.40
C ARG A 214 -21.98 -10.30 0.15
N ALA A 215 -21.05 -9.39 -0.13
CA ALA A 215 -21.09 -8.01 0.34
C ALA A 215 -21.56 -7.01 -0.74
N SER A 216 -21.33 -7.31 -2.02
CA SER A 216 -21.55 -6.40 -3.14
C SER A 216 -22.43 -7.05 -4.21
N ALA A 217 -23.54 -6.41 -4.56
CA ALA A 217 -24.40 -6.84 -5.67
C ALA A 217 -23.71 -6.72 -7.05
N ASN A 218 -22.77 -5.78 -7.18
CA ASN A 218 -21.88 -5.65 -8.32
C ASN A 218 -20.42 -5.73 -7.83
N THR A 219 -19.74 -6.81 -8.19
CA THR A 219 -18.34 -7.10 -7.84
C THR A 219 -17.32 -6.60 -8.87
N ALA A 220 -17.77 -5.99 -9.96
CA ALA A 220 -16.91 -5.24 -10.88
C ALA A 220 -16.66 -3.85 -10.29
N TYR A 221 -15.78 -3.75 -9.29
CA TYR A 221 -15.56 -2.54 -8.50
C TYR A 221 -15.11 -1.34 -9.35
N TYR A 222 -14.36 -1.57 -10.43
CA TYR A 222 -13.98 -0.53 -11.40
C TYR A 222 -15.18 0.18 -12.06
N THR A 223 -16.39 -0.41 -12.03
CA THR A 223 -17.60 0.18 -12.60
C THR A 223 -18.42 1.02 -11.60
N ARG A 224 -18.09 0.94 -10.31
CA ARG A 224 -18.92 1.50 -9.22
C ARG A 224 -18.92 3.03 -9.17
N GLY A 225 -17.97 3.67 -9.86
CA GLY A 225 -17.95 5.11 -10.04
C GLY A 225 -19.05 5.64 -10.96
N ASP A 226 -19.80 4.76 -11.64
CA ASP A 226 -20.84 5.05 -12.63
C ASP A 226 -20.40 6.07 -13.70
N TYR A 227 -20.50 7.36 -13.45
CA TYR A 227 -20.03 8.40 -14.37
C TYR A 227 -18.51 8.65 -14.31
N ILE A 228 -17.80 8.06 -13.34
CA ILE A 228 -16.32 8.04 -13.33
C ILE A 228 -15.84 6.84 -14.16
N PRO A 229 -14.99 7.05 -15.19
CA PRO A 229 -14.39 5.96 -15.95
C PRO A 229 -13.52 5.04 -15.08
N GLY A 230 -13.48 3.78 -15.48
CA GLY A 230 -12.95 2.71 -14.67
C GLY A 230 -12.01 1.77 -15.41
N LEU A 231 -11.02 1.22 -14.72
CA LEU A 231 -10.11 0.20 -15.23
C LEU A 231 -9.91 -0.92 -14.21
N TRP A 232 -10.13 -2.17 -14.61
CA TRP A 232 -9.70 -3.35 -13.88
C TRP A 232 -8.25 -3.68 -14.24
N VAL A 233 -7.46 -4.01 -13.23
CA VAL A 233 -6.00 -4.19 -13.30
C VAL A 233 -5.63 -5.48 -12.57
N ASP A 234 -4.77 -6.31 -13.17
CA ASP A 234 -4.14 -7.41 -12.44
C ASP A 234 -3.17 -6.85 -11.38
N GLY A 235 -3.61 -6.85 -10.12
CA GLY A 235 -2.86 -6.40 -8.96
C GLY A 235 -1.76 -7.38 -8.50
N MET A 236 -1.56 -8.50 -9.19
CA MET A 236 -0.47 -9.44 -8.94
C MET A 236 0.73 -9.21 -9.86
N ASP A 237 0.61 -8.36 -10.89
CA ASP A 237 1.69 -8.01 -11.82
C ASP A 237 2.13 -6.54 -11.65
N VAL A 238 3.36 -6.36 -11.15
CA VAL A 238 4.00 -5.05 -10.92
C VAL A 238 3.96 -4.15 -12.15
N LEU A 239 4.26 -4.69 -13.33
CA LEU A 239 4.36 -3.89 -14.56
C LEU A 239 2.98 -3.50 -15.07
N THR A 240 1.99 -4.39 -14.92
CA THR A 240 0.59 -4.12 -15.27
C THR A 240 0.01 -3.01 -14.37
N VAL A 241 0.26 -3.05 -13.06
CA VAL A 241 -0.11 -1.98 -12.12
C VAL A 241 0.61 -0.67 -12.45
N ARG A 242 1.92 -0.71 -12.74
CA ARG A 242 2.72 0.46 -13.09
C ARG A 242 2.15 1.19 -14.31
N GLU A 243 1.86 0.49 -15.39
CA GLU A 243 1.32 1.12 -16.59
C GLU A 243 -0.13 1.62 -16.40
N ALA A 244 -0.95 0.90 -15.62
CA ALA A 244 -2.28 1.40 -15.24
C ALA A 244 -2.19 2.72 -14.46
N MET A 245 -1.23 2.84 -13.54
CA MET A 245 -1.03 4.08 -12.78
C MET A 245 -0.41 5.20 -13.60
N ARG A 246 0.50 4.91 -14.53
CA ARG A 246 1.01 5.93 -15.48
C ARG A 246 -0.13 6.49 -16.32
N PHE A 247 -0.97 5.61 -16.86
CA PHE A 247 -2.18 5.99 -17.59
C PHE A 247 -3.14 6.83 -16.71
N ALA A 248 -3.41 6.40 -15.48
CA ALA A 248 -4.28 7.11 -14.55
C ALA A 248 -3.75 8.51 -14.19
N ARG A 249 -2.43 8.63 -14.01
CA ARG A 249 -1.77 9.91 -13.76
C ARG A 249 -1.92 10.83 -14.96
N ASP A 250 -1.60 10.36 -16.16
CA ASP A 250 -1.71 11.16 -17.39
C ASP A 250 -3.15 11.58 -17.65
N TRP A 251 -4.12 10.69 -17.36
CA TRP A 251 -5.55 11.01 -17.40
C TRP A 251 -5.89 12.21 -16.51
N CYS A 252 -5.55 12.14 -15.22
CA CYS A 252 -5.82 13.23 -14.29
C CYS A 252 -5.07 14.52 -14.66
N MET A 253 -3.81 14.41 -15.09
CA MET A 253 -2.98 15.55 -15.50
C MET A 253 -3.48 16.23 -16.77
N SER A 254 -4.15 15.49 -17.66
CA SER A 254 -4.83 16.06 -18.83
C SER A 254 -6.14 16.79 -18.51
N GLY A 255 -6.53 16.89 -17.23
CA GLY A 255 -7.73 17.62 -16.80
C GLY A 255 -9.04 16.86 -16.98
N LYS A 256 -9.00 15.56 -17.31
CA LYS A 256 -10.20 14.70 -17.51
C LYS A 256 -10.95 14.35 -16.21
N GLY A 257 -10.44 14.83 -15.08
CA GLY A 257 -10.99 14.59 -13.74
C GLY A 257 -10.53 13.25 -13.17
N PRO A 258 -11.33 12.63 -12.28
CA PRO A 258 -10.92 11.43 -11.58
C PRO A 258 -10.95 10.19 -12.48
N LEU A 259 -10.19 9.17 -12.08
CA LEU A 259 -10.23 7.83 -12.66
C LEU A 259 -10.34 6.78 -11.55
N LEU A 260 -11.09 5.71 -11.79
CA LEU A 260 -11.24 4.60 -10.87
C LEU A 260 -10.45 3.37 -11.36
N LEU A 261 -9.62 2.80 -10.48
CA LEU A 261 -8.93 1.54 -10.72
C LEU A 261 -9.44 0.47 -9.75
N GLU A 262 -9.63 -0.75 -10.23
CA GLU A 262 -9.72 -1.94 -9.38
C GLU A 262 -8.46 -2.76 -9.57
N THR A 263 -7.63 -2.87 -8.53
CA THR A 263 -6.49 -3.78 -8.52
C THR A 263 -6.93 -5.10 -7.90
N GLU A 264 -7.14 -6.12 -8.74
CA GLU A 264 -7.43 -7.47 -8.27
C GLU A 264 -6.16 -8.08 -7.68
N THR A 265 -6.14 -8.30 -6.37
CA THR A 265 -4.97 -8.82 -5.66
C THR A 265 -5.38 -9.87 -4.63
N TYR A 266 -4.48 -10.27 -3.75
CA TYR A 266 -4.78 -11.26 -2.72
C TYR A 266 -3.92 -11.10 -1.47
N ARG A 267 -4.54 -11.24 -0.29
CA ARG A 267 -3.82 -11.26 1.00
C ARG A 267 -3.62 -12.69 1.50
N TYR A 268 -2.38 -13.06 1.82
CA TYR A 268 -2.07 -14.42 2.29
C TYR A 268 -2.47 -14.66 3.75
N HIS A 269 -2.36 -13.64 4.58
CA HIS A 269 -2.82 -13.70 5.96
C HIS A 269 -4.32 -13.44 6.05
N GLY A 270 -4.92 -13.78 7.20
CA GLY A 270 -6.28 -13.36 7.54
C GLY A 270 -6.44 -11.84 7.57
N HIS A 271 -7.59 -11.35 8.02
CA HIS A 271 -7.89 -9.93 8.01
C HIS A 271 -6.82 -9.13 8.79
N SER A 272 -6.56 -9.56 10.01
CA SER A 272 -5.51 -9.08 10.91
C SER A 272 -4.85 -10.29 11.58
N MET A 273 -3.84 -10.06 12.42
CA MET A 273 -3.20 -11.14 13.19
C MET A 273 -4.13 -11.89 14.16
N SER A 274 -5.29 -11.33 14.52
CA SER A 274 -6.30 -12.03 15.35
C SER A 274 -7.23 -12.93 14.53
N ASP A 275 -7.18 -12.86 13.20
CA ASP A 275 -8.01 -13.66 12.30
C ASP A 275 -7.15 -14.73 11.58
N PRO A 276 -7.34 -16.03 11.85
CA PRO A 276 -6.65 -17.09 11.13
C PRO A 276 -6.99 -17.17 9.64
N GLY A 277 -8.13 -16.62 9.22
CA GLY A 277 -8.55 -16.58 7.81
C GLY A 277 -9.00 -17.92 7.21
N THR A 278 -9.35 -18.90 8.04
CA THR A 278 -9.74 -20.26 7.61
C THR A 278 -11.23 -20.56 7.75
N SER A 279 -12.03 -19.66 8.33
CA SER A 279 -13.48 -19.85 8.52
C SER A 279 -14.32 -19.44 7.30
N TYR A 280 -13.75 -18.67 6.38
CA TYR A 280 -14.46 -18.07 5.23
C TYR A 280 -13.78 -18.31 3.88
N ARG A 281 -12.64 -19.03 3.88
CA ARG A 281 -11.90 -19.47 2.69
C ARG A 281 -11.03 -20.67 3.04
N THR A 282 -10.64 -21.45 2.04
CA THR A 282 -9.87 -22.68 2.26
C THR A 282 -8.36 -22.39 2.27
N ARG A 283 -7.58 -23.29 2.87
CA ARG A 283 -6.11 -23.20 2.81
C ARG A 283 -5.61 -23.46 1.40
N GLU A 284 -6.32 -24.31 0.67
CA GLU A 284 -6.06 -24.68 -0.71
C GLU A 284 -6.20 -23.48 -1.66
N GLU A 285 -7.20 -22.61 -1.44
CA GLU A 285 -7.36 -21.36 -2.19
C GLU A 285 -6.13 -20.47 -2.01
N VAL A 286 -5.74 -20.19 -0.76
CA VAL A 286 -4.58 -19.34 -0.45
C VAL A 286 -3.31 -19.94 -1.04
N GLN A 287 -3.12 -21.25 -0.89
CA GLN A 287 -1.94 -21.95 -1.42
C GLN A 287 -1.91 -21.91 -2.95
N SER A 288 -3.06 -22.10 -3.61
CA SER A 288 -3.19 -22.03 -5.07
C SER A 288 -2.79 -20.66 -5.60
N VAL A 289 -3.30 -19.58 -4.99
CA VAL A 289 -2.92 -18.21 -5.34
C VAL A 289 -1.42 -18.00 -5.12
N ARG A 290 -0.87 -18.43 -3.98
CA ARG A 290 0.55 -18.26 -3.67
C ARG A 290 1.47 -19.05 -4.60
N SER A 291 1.11 -20.27 -4.99
CA SER A 291 1.94 -21.07 -5.91
C SER A 291 1.82 -20.62 -7.36
N GLY A 292 0.64 -20.13 -7.76
CA GLY A 292 0.35 -19.80 -9.16
C GLY A 292 0.55 -18.33 -9.50
N ARG A 293 0.35 -17.41 -8.54
CA ARG A 293 0.27 -15.97 -8.79
C ARG A 293 1.04 -15.10 -7.78
N ASP A 294 2.01 -15.63 -7.02
CA ASP A 294 2.78 -14.78 -6.10
C ASP A 294 3.53 -13.67 -6.86
N PRO A 295 3.37 -12.39 -6.45
CA PRO A 295 3.87 -11.27 -7.24
C PRO A 295 5.39 -11.24 -7.33
N ILE A 296 6.08 -11.74 -6.31
CA ILE A 296 7.55 -11.78 -6.26
C ILE A 296 8.05 -12.88 -7.19
N LEU A 297 7.49 -14.08 -7.08
CA LEU A 297 7.88 -15.21 -7.91
C LEU A 297 7.58 -14.96 -9.39
N LEU A 298 6.40 -14.41 -9.70
CA LEU A 298 6.01 -14.05 -11.07
C LEU A 298 6.98 -13.02 -11.66
N PHE A 299 7.22 -11.93 -10.94
CA PHE A 299 8.10 -10.86 -11.40
C PHE A 299 9.55 -11.33 -11.58
N GLN A 300 10.07 -12.08 -10.61
CA GLN A 300 11.41 -12.67 -10.67
C GLN A 300 11.55 -13.61 -11.86
N LYS A 301 10.59 -14.52 -12.07
CA LYS A 301 10.60 -15.47 -13.20
C LYS A 301 10.66 -14.73 -14.53
N ARG A 302 9.74 -13.78 -14.75
CA ARG A 302 9.67 -13.00 -16.00
C ARG A 302 10.97 -12.24 -16.27
N CYS A 303 11.55 -11.61 -15.26
CA CYS A 303 12.80 -10.86 -15.42
C CYS A 303 14.01 -11.76 -15.71
N ILE A 304 14.08 -12.95 -15.11
CA ILE A 304 15.14 -13.94 -15.40
C ILE A 304 15.00 -14.49 -16.82
N GLU A 305 13.79 -14.86 -17.24
CA GLU A 305 13.51 -15.34 -18.60
C GLU A 305 13.84 -14.27 -19.66
N ALA A 306 13.63 -13.00 -19.32
CA ALA A 306 14.01 -11.86 -20.15
C ALA A 306 15.51 -11.49 -20.07
N ASN A 307 16.32 -12.23 -19.32
CA ASN A 307 17.74 -11.96 -19.06
C ASN A 307 18.02 -10.58 -18.43
N LEU A 308 17.07 -9.97 -17.71
CA LEU A 308 17.32 -8.71 -16.99
C LEU A 308 18.26 -8.93 -15.80
N PHE A 309 18.15 -10.06 -15.11
CA PHE A 309 19.08 -10.47 -14.07
C PHE A 309 19.11 -11.99 -13.95
N THR A 310 20.16 -12.51 -13.31
CA THR A 310 20.34 -13.95 -13.12
C THR A 310 19.62 -14.46 -11.87
N GLN A 311 19.41 -15.77 -11.80
CA GLN A 311 18.89 -16.44 -10.61
C GLN A 311 19.77 -16.18 -9.37
N ASP A 312 21.09 -16.12 -9.54
CA ASP A 312 22.03 -15.90 -8.43
C ASP A 312 21.96 -14.45 -7.92
N GLU A 313 21.81 -13.46 -8.80
CA GLU A 313 21.58 -12.07 -8.42
C GLU A 313 20.31 -11.91 -7.59
N ALA A 314 19.21 -12.53 -8.04
CA ALA A 314 17.94 -12.50 -7.30
C ALA A 314 18.05 -13.16 -5.92
N LYS A 315 18.74 -14.31 -5.80
CA LYS A 315 18.99 -14.99 -4.52
C LYS A 315 19.86 -14.17 -3.58
N ASN A 316 20.92 -13.54 -4.10
CA ASN A 316 21.82 -12.71 -3.30
C ASN A 316 21.10 -11.46 -2.79
N LEU A 317 20.27 -10.84 -3.62
CA LEU A 317 19.40 -9.72 -3.25
C LEU A 317 18.42 -10.14 -2.15
N GLU A 318 17.72 -11.28 -2.31
CA GLU A 318 16.82 -11.79 -1.27
C GLU A 318 17.54 -12.02 0.06
N LYS A 319 18.72 -12.65 0.03
CA LYS A 319 19.53 -12.90 1.23
C LYS A 319 19.93 -11.60 1.92
N ARG A 320 20.41 -10.61 1.14
CA ARG A 320 20.79 -9.29 1.65
C ARG A 320 19.60 -8.59 2.30
N VAL A 321 18.47 -8.49 1.60
CA VAL A 321 17.24 -7.87 2.12
C VAL A 321 16.77 -8.56 3.41
N ARG A 322 16.83 -9.89 3.46
CA ARG A 322 16.49 -10.63 4.68
C ARG A 322 17.37 -10.23 5.86
N GLN A 323 18.69 -10.20 5.67
CA GLN A 323 19.64 -9.82 6.72
C GLN A 323 19.45 -8.38 7.20
N GLU A 324 19.17 -7.46 6.29
CA GLU A 324 18.90 -6.06 6.63
C GLU A 324 17.60 -5.92 7.46
N VAL A 325 16.52 -6.61 7.07
CA VAL A 325 15.25 -6.58 7.82
C VAL A 325 15.37 -7.28 9.18
N GLU A 326 16.09 -8.40 9.26
CA GLU A 326 16.39 -9.08 10.53
C GLU A 326 17.15 -8.14 11.48
N LYS A 327 18.16 -7.45 10.96
CA LYS A 327 18.90 -6.45 11.73
C LYS A 327 18.02 -5.28 12.18
N ASP A 328 17.19 -4.72 11.31
CA ASP A 328 16.26 -3.64 11.67
C ASP A 328 15.29 -4.08 12.78
N ALA A 329 14.82 -5.33 12.74
CA ALA A 329 13.97 -5.91 13.77
C ALA A 329 14.72 -6.10 15.10
N GLU A 330 15.98 -6.53 15.08
CA GLU A 330 16.83 -6.64 16.28
C GLU A 330 17.12 -5.27 16.90
N ASP A 331 17.52 -4.30 16.07
CA ASP A 331 17.93 -2.96 16.51
C ASP A 331 16.80 -2.24 17.26
N CYS A 332 15.55 -2.39 16.80
CA CYS A 332 14.40 -1.72 17.42
C CYS A 332 13.91 -2.37 18.74
N MET A 333 14.35 -3.59 19.07
CA MET A 333 13.96 -4.25 20.34
C MET A 333 14.44 -3.48 21.58
N ASN A 334 15.56 -2.78 21.44
CA ASN A 334 16.23 -2.03 22.50
C ASN A 334 15.91 -0.54 22.48
N ASP A 335 15.10 -0.06 21.52
CA ASP A 335 14.70 1.35 21.47
C ASP A 335 13.80 1.67 22.68
N PRO A 336 13.91 2.87 23.29
CA PRO A 336 13.13 3.19 24.48
C PRO A 336 11.62 3.30 24.18
N GLU A 337 10.79 2.97 25.16
CA GLU A 337 9.37 3.35 25.15
C GLU A 337 9.24 4.89 25.24
N PRO A 338 8.13 5.48 24.78
CA PRO A 338 7.81 6.89 24.99
C PRO A 338 7.82 7.24 26.48
N ASP A 339 8.31 8.43 26.81
CA ASP A 339 8.23 8.92 28.18
C ASP A 339 6.75 9.09 28.55
N LEU A 340 6.39 8.75 29.78
CA LEU A 340 5.04 9.01 30.25
C LEU A 340 4.71 10.49 30.09
N ASP A 341 5.65 11.41 30.35
CA ASP A 341 5.40 12.85 30.26
C ASP A 341 5.08 13.33 28.84
N ASP A 342 5.42 12.55 27.82
CA ASP A 342 5.10 12.82 26.42
C ASP A 342 3.63 12.45 26.05
N ARG A 343 2.87 11.78 26.94
CA ARG A 343 1.55 11.16 26.64
C ARG A 343 0.45 12.11 26.13
N PHE A 344 0.59 13.42 26.36
CA PHE A 344 -0.36 14.44 25.91
C PHE A 344 0.23 15.42 24.91
N LEU A 345 1.45 15.17 24.41
CA LEU A 345 2.01 15.95 23.33
C LEU A 345 1.16 15.82 22.07
N HIS A 346 1.20 16.88 21.25
CA HIS A 346 0.56 16.92 19.93
C HIS A 346 -0.97 16.82 19.90
N VAL A 347 -1.66 17.02 21.02
CA VAL A 347 -3.14 17.19 21.04
C VAL A 347 -3.57 18.37 20.17
N TYR A 348 -2.83 19.48 20.24
CA TYR A 348 -2.97 20.63 19.35
C TYR A 348 -1.66 20.91 18.62
N SER A 349 -1.74 21.33 17.35
CA SER A 349 -0.57 21.84 16.63
C SER A 349 -0.07 23.17 17.22
N LYS A 350 -0.98 23.99 17.74
CA LYS A 350 -0.70 25.22 18.50
C LYS A 350 -1.64 25.25 19.70
N ALA A 351 -1.14 24.85 20.86
CA ALA A 351 -1.94 24.82 22.08
C ALA A 351 -2.32 26.24 22.52
N PRO A 352 -3.53 26.44 23.09
CA PRO A 352 -3.87 27.70 23.72
C PRO A 352 -2.97 27.95 24.95
N PRO A 353 -2.76 29.22 25.36
CA PRO A 353 -2.05 29.52 26.59
C PRO A 353 -2.67 28.78 27.78
N GLN A 354 -1.81 28.25 28.66
CA GLN A 354 -2.23 27.52 29.87
C GLN A 354 -3.04 26.24 29.57
N PHE A 355 -2.85 25.62 28.40
CA PHE A 355 -3.48 24.35 28.09
C PHE A 355 -3.04 23.26 29.08
N GLU A 356 -4.03 22.60 29.68
CA GLU A 356 -3.85 21.48 30.59
C GLU A 356 -4.75 20.32 30.16
N VAL A 357 -4.25 19.10 30.32
CA VAL A 357 -5.01 17.88 30.09
C VAL A 357 -5.24 17.18 31.43
N ARG A 358 -6.51 16.92 31.73
CA ARG A 358 -6.92 16.20 32.93
C ARG A 358 -6.52 14.73 32.84
N GLY A 359 -5.95 14.19 33.92
CA GLY A 359 -5.64 12.77 34.08
C GLY A 359 -6.87 11.91 34.42
N CYS A 360 -6.61 10.75 35.02
CA CYS A 360 -7.66 9.79 35.39
C CYS A 360 -8.50 10.22 36.61
N ASP A 361 -8.11 11.28 37.30
CA ASP A 361 -8.80 11.81 38.48
C ASP A 361 -9.13 13.31 38.34
N PRO A 362 -9.94 13.90 39.23
CA PRO A 362 -10.33 15.31 39.16
C PRO A 362 -9.22 16.32 39.49
N LEU A 363 -8.11 15.88 40.07
CA LEU A 363 -7.09 16.73 40.68
C LEU A 363 -5.78 16.74 39.89
N THR A 364 -5.52 15.71 39.10
CA THR A 364 -4.29 15.60 38.31
C THR A 364 -4.46 16.25 36.94
N TYR A 365 -3.62 17.25 36.66
CA TYR A 365 -3.53 17.93 35.37
C TYR A 365 -2.10 17.90 34.84
N PHE A 366 -1.97 17.81 33.53
CA PHE A 366 -0.70 17.73 32.84
C PHE A 366 -0.58 18.85 31.82
N LYS A 367 0.60 19.44 31.73
CA LYS A 367 0.92 20.48 30.77
C LYS A 367 1.75 19.86 29.65
N PRO A 368 1.16 19.63 28.47
CA PRO A 368 1.94 19.25 27.31
C PRO A 368 2.85 20.43 26.97
N ASN A 369 4.17 20.21 26.96
CA ASN A 369 5.16 21.23 26.63
C ASN A 369 5.27 21.46 25.12
#